data_AF-A0A9E2KIY5-F1
#
_entry.id   AF-A0A9E2KIY5-F1
#
_cell.length_a   1.000
_cell.length_b   1.000
_cell.length_c   1.000
_cell.angle_alpha   90.00
_cell.angle_beta   90.00
_cell.angle_gamma   90.00
#
_symmetry.space_group_name_H-M   'P 1'
#
loop_
_entity.id
_entity.type
_entity.pdbx_description
1 polymer ?
#
loop_
_entity_poly.entity_id
_entity_poly.type
_entity_poly.pdbx_seq_one_letter_code
_entity_poly.pdbx_strand_id
1 'polypeptide(L)' 'MSKMRFFALQELANRKPLEVTPPAGRLSDYYGSHVFDHKKMQEYLPREAYKAV' A
#
# COMPACT_ATOMS: atom_id res chain seq x y z
N MET A 1 -40.29 -0.59 10.75
CA MET A 1 -39.18 0.35 10.44
C MET A 1 -37.86 -0.40 10.60
N SER A 2 -37.04 -0.45 9.55
CA SER A 2 -35.72 -1.13 9.60
C SER A 2 -34.76 -0.36 10.51
N LYS A 3 -34.26 -0.98 11.59
CA LYS A 3 -33.37 -0.36 12.58
C LYS A 3 -31.91 -0.25 12.10
N MET A 4 -31.52 -1.07 11.12
CA MET A 4 -30.13 -1.17 10.65
C MET A 4 -29.56 0.16 10.15
N ARG A 5 -30.37 0.94 9.42
CA ARG A 5 -29.94 2.26 8.91
C ARG A 5 -29.55 3.21 10.04
N PHE A 6 -30.37 3.28 11.08
CA PHE A 6 -30.11 4.20 12.20
C PHE A 6 -28.92 3.76 13.05
N PHE A 7 -28.73 2.45 13.25
CA PHE A 7 -27.54 1.92 13.92
C PHE A 7 -26.26 2.19 13.13
N ALA A 8 -26.26 2.02 11.81
CA ALA A 8 -25.10 2.34 10.99
C ALA A 8 -24.71 3.82 11.07
N LEU A 9 -25.69 4.73 11.08
CA LEU A 9 -25.45 6.17 11.24
C LEU A 9 -24.88 6.52 12.61
N GLN A 10 -25.41 5.90 13.67
CA GLN A 10 -24.90 6.09 15.03
C GLN A 10 -23.44 5.60 15.16
N GLU A 11 -23.10 4.47 14.53
CA GLU A 11 -21.74 3.92 14.56
C GLU A 11 -20.76 4.80 13.77
N LEU A 12 -21.17 5.32 12.61
CA LEU A 12 -20.33 6.24 11.81
C LEU A 12 -20.01 7.53 12.56
N ALA A 13 -20.92 8.03 13.40
CA ALA A 13 -20.72 9.25 14.18
C ALA A 13 -19.56 9.15 15.19
N ASN A 14 -19.19 7.94 15.61
CA ASN A 14 -18.10 7.70 16.56
C ASN A 14 -16.73 7.50 15.89
N ARG A 15 -16.67 7.39 14.55
CA ARG A 15 -15.41 7.12 13.84
C ARG A 15 -14.50 8.34 13.87
N LYS A 16 -13.26 8.13 14.35
CA LYS A 16 -12.19 9.13 14.26
C LYS A 16 -11.37 8.88 12.99
N PRO A 17 -10.85 9.94 12.34
CA PRO A 17 -9.88 9.78 11.26
C PRO A 17 -8.67 8.97 11.75
N LEU A 18 -8.15 8.12 10.87
CA LEU A 18 -6.88 7.45 11.11
C LEU A 18 -5.75 8.41 10.76
N GLU A 19 -4.83 8.61 11.69
CA GLU A 19 -3.57 9.29 11.40
C GLU A 19 -2.72 8.40 10.49
N VAL A 20 -2.33 8.92 9.33
CA VAL A 20 -1.50 8.21 8.35
C VAL A 20 -0.18 8.95 8.22
N THR A 21 0.91 8.29 8.58
CA THR A 21 2.26 8.82 8.39
C THR A 21 2.79 8.40 7.01
N PRO A 22 3.37 9.33 6.23
CA PRO A 22 4.07 8.97 5.01
C PRO A 22 5.22 8.00 5.31
N PRO A 23 5.42 6.97 4.48
CA PRO A 23 6.45 5.96 4.72
C PRO A 23 7.89 6.52 4.63
N ALA A 24 8.10 7.61 3.89
CA ALA A 24 9.37 8.33 3.85
C ALA A 24 9.17 9.81 3.46
N GLY A 25 10.21 10.62 3.67
CA GLY A 25 10.21 12.05 3.34
C GLY A 25 10.35 12.37 1.85
N ARG A 26 10.97 11.49 1.05
CA ARG A 26 11.09 11.65 -0.41
C ARG A 26 10.33 10.55 -1.13
N LEU A 27 9.67 10.93 -2.24
CA LEU A 27 8.91 9.98 -3.07
C LEU A 27 9.78 8.84 -3.60
N SER A 28 11.02 9.13 -4.00
CA SER A 28 11.98 8.15 -4.51
C SER A 28 12.26 6.99 -3.56
N ASP A 29 12.11 7.23 -2.26
CA ASP A 29 12.53 6.27 -1.23
C ASP A 29 11.48 5.17 -1.05
N TYR A 30 10.21 5.44 -1.38
CA TYR A 30 9.11 4.48 -1.23
C TYR A 30 8.41 4.12 -2.54
N TYR A 31 8.53 4.95 -3.59
CA TYR A 31 7.96 4.66 -4.90
C TYR A 31 8.62 3.41 -5.49
N GLY A 32 7.81 2.39 -5.80
CA GLY A 32 8.30 1.11 -6.32
C GLY A 32 9.07 0.26 -5.29
N SER A 33 9.05 0.61 -3.99
CA SER A 33 9.73 -0.16 -2.93
C SER A 33 9.24 -1.60 -2.85
N HIS A 34 7.95 -1.83 -3.10
CA HIS A 34 7.30 -3.15 -3.10
C HIS A 34 7.09 -3.72 -4.50
N VAL A 35 7.86 -3.24 -5.50
CA VAL A 35 7.81 -3.73 -6.88
C VAL A 35 9.15 -4.38 -7.21
N PHE A 36 9.13 -5.62 -7.70
CA PHE A 36 10.33 -6.30 -8.19
C PHE A 36 10.63 -5.83 -9.62
N ASP A 37 11.15 -4.61 -9.75
CA ASP A 37 11.49 -3.95 -11.01
C ASP A 37 12.79 -4.48 -11.64
N HIS A 38 13.14 -4.03 -12.85
CA HIS A 38 14.36 -4.47 -13.55
C HIS A 38 15.65 -4.28 -12.73
N LYS A 39 15.75 -3.21 -11.93
CA LYS A 39 16.94 -2.97 -11.11
C LYS A 39 17.05 -4.04 -10.03
N LYS A 40 15.95 -4.35 -9.34
CA LYS A 40 15.90 -5.41 -8.33
C LYS A 40 16.06 -6.79 -8.98
N MET A 41 15.44 -7.04 -10.13
CA MET A 41 15.63 -8.28 -10.88
C MET A 41 17.10 -8.51 -11.23
N GLN A 42 17.80 -7.48 -11.72
CA GLN A 42 19.22 -7.58 -12.04
C GLN A 42 20.08 -7.87 -10.79
N GLU A 43 19.71 -7.33 -9.64
CA GLU A 43 20.41 -7.52 -8.37
C GLU A 43 20.18 -8.92 -7.78
N TYR A 44 18.95 -9.43 -7.85
CA TYR A 44 18.54 -10.63 -7.12
C TYR A 44 18.38 -11.90 -7.98
N LEU A 45 18.20 -11.79 -9.30
CA LEU A 45 18.06 -12.97 -10.17
C LEU A 45 19.42 -13.46 -10.69
N PRO A 46 19.59 -14.79 -10.86
CA PRO A 46 20.71 -15.34 -11.62
C PRO A 46 20.77 -14.73 -13.03
N ARG A 47 21.99 -14.59 -13.56
CA ARG A 47 22.22 -13.93 -14.86
C ARG A 47 21.38 -14.52 -16.00
N GLU A 48 21.19 -15.83 -16.00
CA GLU A 48 20.40 -16.53 -17.01
C GLU A 48 18.91 -16.23 -16.87
N ALA A 49 18.40 -16.23 -15.63
CA ALA A 49 17.00 -15.89 -15.35
C ALA A 49 16.70 -14.42 -15.67
N TYR A 50 17.59 -13.49 -15.32
CA TYR A 50 17.40 -12.07 -15.65
C TYR A 50 17.37 -11.82 -17.16
N LYS A 51 18.22 -12.51 -17.93
CA LYS A 51 18.27 -12.38 -19.40
C LYS A 51 17.04 -12.95 -20.12
N ALA A 52 16.25 -13.78 -19.45
CA ALA A 52 15.07 -14.43 -20.03
C ALA A 52 13.77 -13.62 -19.87
N VAL A 53 13.85 -12.46 -19.19
CA VAL A 53 12.73 -11.52 -18.95
C VAL A 53 12.82 -10.38 -19.96
#